data_AF-A0A180F4Y5-F1
#
_entry.id   AF-A0A180F4Y5-F1
#
_cell.length_a   1.000
_cell.length_b   1.000
_cell.length_c   1.000
_cell.angle_alpha   90.00
_cell.angle_beta   90.00
_cell.angle_gamma   90.00
#
_symmetry.space_group_name_H-M   'P 1'
#
loop_
_entity.id
_entity.type
_entity.pdbx_description
1 polymer ?
#
loop_
_entity_poly.entity_id
_entity_poly.type
_entity_poly.pdbx_seq_one_letter_code
_entity_poly.pdbx_strand_id
1 'polypeptide(L)' 'MKQAAGIDISRDGFHACLKEQADDGRIKIKRSRSFPNDIEGFKLMTFNLRG' A
#
# COMPACT_ATOMS: atom_id res chain seq x y z
N MET A 1 12.16 -10.70 -8.06
CA MET A 1 11.13 -9.67 -7.77
C MET A 1 11.18 -9.19 -6.33
N LYS A 2 11.30 -7.88 -6.10
CA LYS A 2 11.24 -7.27 -4.76
C LYS A 2 9.92 -6.55 -4.58
N GLN A 3 9.29 -6.71 -3.42
CA GLN A 3 8.05 -6.01 -3.06
C GLN A 3 8.30 -5.13 -1.84
N ALA A 4 7.69 -3.95 -1.84
CA ALA A 4 7.68 -3.09 -0.67
C ALA A 4 6.34 -2.35 -0.56
N ALA A 5 5.93 -2.07 0.67
CA ALA A 5 4.78 -1.23 0.94
C ALA A 5 5.24 0.21 1.19
N GLY A 6 4.48 1.18 0.69
CA GLY A 6 4.54 2.58 1.11
C GLY A 6 3.25 2.91 1.84
N ILE A 7 3.35 3.66 2.94
CA ILE A 7 2.20 4.15 3.71
C ILE A 7 2.36 5.66 3.84
N ASP A 8 1.34 6.37 3.37
CA ASP A 8 1.14 7.80 3.58
C ASP A 8 0.01 8.00 4.59
N ILE A 9 0.26 8.86 5.58
CA ILE A 9 -0.63 9.11 6.72
C ILE A 9 -0.89 10.61 6.77
N SER A 10 -2.14 11.00 6.56
CA SER A 10 -2.58 12.39 6.58
C SER A 10 -3.65 12.62 7.66
N ARG A 11 -4.02 13.89 7.86
CA ARG A 11 -5.07 14.26 8.81
C ARG A 11 -6.39 13.53 8.54
N ASP A 12 -6.78 13.42 7.27
CA ASP A 12 -8.13 12.97 6.89
C ASP A 12 -8.15 11.57 6.26
N GLY A 13 -6.97 10.99 6.00
CA GLY A 13 -6.90 9.67 5.37
C GLY A 13 -5.54 8.99 5.44
N PHE A 14 -5.57 7.69 5.19
CA PHE A 14 -4.41 6.84 5.02
C PHE A 14 -4.38 6.32 3.59
N HIS A 15 -3.22 6.36 2.96
CA HIS A 15 -3.02 5.80 1.63
C HIS A 15 -1.86 4.82 1.67
N ALA A 16 -2.15 3.54 1.38
CA ALA A 16 -1.14 2.52 1.27
C ALA A 16 -0.98 2.06 -0.18
N CYS A 17 0.26 1.81 -0.61
CA CYS A 17 0.58 1.24 -1.90
C CYS A 17 1.54 0.07 -1.77
N LEU A 18 1.39 -0.92 -2.65
CA LEU A 18 2.32 -2.02 -2.82
C LEU A 18 3.08 -1.78 -4.12
N LYS A 19 4.40 -1.58 -4.01
CA LYS A 19 5.30 -1.47 -5.16
C LYS A 19 5.95 -2.82 -5.45
N GLU A 20 6.09 -3.14 -6.71
CA GLU A 20 6.81 -4.31 -7.20
C GLU A 20 7.94 -3.85 -8.13
N GLN A 21 9.14 -4.34 -7.88
CA GLN A 21 10.30 -4.15 -8.75
C GLN A 21 10.62 -5.49 -9.43
N ALA A 22 10.54 -5.49 -10.75
CA ALA A 22 10.95 -6.59 -11.61
C ALA A 22 12.49 -6.70 -11.66
N ASP A 23 13.00 -7.83 -12.13
CA ASP A 23 14.44 -8.11 -12.12
C ASP A 23 15.22 -7.23 -13.12
N ASP A 24 14.51 -6.65 -14.10
CA ASP A 24 15.01 -5.62 -15.04
C ASP A 24 15.03 -4.21 -14.45
N GLY A 25 14.68 -4.06 -13.16
CA GLY A 25 14.65 -2.79 -12.45
C GLY A 25 13.36 -1.97 -12.65
N ARG A 26 12.43 -2.40 -13.52
CA ARG A 26 11.15 -1.69 -13.71
C ARG A 26 10.32 -1.72 -12.43
N ILE A 27 9.82 -0.55 -12.04
CA ILE A 27 8.99 -0.37 -10.85
C ILE A 27 7.54 -0.12 -11.28
N LYS A 28 6.60 -0.80 -10.64
CA LYS A 28 5.16 -0.53 -10.79
C LYS A 28 4.45 -0.53 -9.44
N ILE A 29 3.39 0.27 -9.32
CA ILE A 29 2.41 0.14 -8.23
C ILE A 29 1.51 -1.05 -8.58
N LYS A 30 1.59 -2.13 -7.80
CA LYS A 30 0.79 -3.33 -8.02
C LYS A 30 -0.62 -3.18 -7.46
N ARG A 31 -0.75 -2.51 -6.32
CA ARG A 31 -2.04 -2.19 -5.67
C ARG A 31 -1.93 -0.92 -4.85
N SER A 32 -3.04 -0.24 -4.68
CA SER A 32 -3.21 0.83 -3.69
C SER A 32 -4.53 0.63 -2.94
N ARG A 33 -4.60 1.18 -1.73
CA ARG A 33 -5.83 1.23 -0.95
C ARG A 33 -5.82 2.48 -0.08
N SER A 34 -6.98 3.13 0.01
CA SER A 34 -7.18 4.32 0.82
C SER A 34 -8.26 4.08 1.85
N PHE A 35 -8.10 4.71 3.01
CA PHE A 35 -9.02 4.62 4.14
C PHE A 35 -9.21 6.01 4.75
N PRO A 36 -10.40 6.30 5.30
CA PRO A 36 -10.57 7.49 6.13
C PRO A 36 -9.69 7.37 7.39
N ASN A 37 -9.19 8.51 7.85
CA ASN A 37 -8.59 8.64 9.18
C ASN A 37 -9.67 9.17 10.13
N ASP A 38 -10.50 8.25 10.63
CA ASP A 38 -11.57 8.55 11.59
C ASP A 38 -11.20 8.12 13.01
N ILE A 39 -12.14 8.29 13.95
CA ILE A 39 -11.92 7.98 15.39
C ILE A 39 -11.58 6.51 15.65
N GLU A 40 -11.89 5.61 14.72
CA GLU A 40 -11.59 4.18 14.86
C GLU A 40 -10.11 3.87 14.57
N GLY A 41 -9.36 4.82 14.00
CA GLY A 41 -7.93 4.71 13.72
C GLY A 41 -7.57 3.62 12.70
N PHE A 42 -6.36 3.08 12.80
CA PHE A 42 -5.89 2.04 11.87
C PHE A 42 -6.48 0.68 12.21
N LYS A 43 -7.42 0.20 11.39
CA LYS A 43 -7.78 -1.22 11.35
C LYS A 43 -6.78 -1.98 10.48
N LEU A 44 -6.44 -3.21 10.89
CA LEU A 44 -5.50 -4.08 10.18
C LEU A 44 -5.79 -4.11 8.67
N MET A 45 -4.78 -3.80 7.86
CA MET A 45 -4.85 -3.88 6.40
C MET A 45 -3.96 -5.00 5.88
N THR A 46 -4.55 -5.87 5.05
CA THR A 46 -3.83 -6.96 4.38
C THR A 46 -3.91 -6.81 2.87
N PHE A 47 -2.77 -6.89 2.18
CA PHE A 47 -2.73 -7.07 0.72
C PHE A 47 -2.74 -8.56 0.39
N ASN A 48 -3.88 -9.10 -0.04
CA ASN A 48 -3.96 -10.48 -0.52
C ASN A 48 -3.28 -10.60 -1.88
N LEU A 49 -2.00 -10.97 -1.91
CA LEU A 49 -1.25 -11.23 -3.12
C LEU A 49 -1.78 -12.52 -3.76
N ARG A 50 -2.46 -12.41 -4.91
CA ARG A 50 -2.69 -13.56 -5.77
C ARG A 50 -1.52 -13.64 -6.75
N GLY A 51 -0.90 -14.82 -6.81
CA GLY A 51 0.21 -15.15 -7.71
C GLY A 51 -0.21 -15.12 -9.17
#